data_AF-A0A7W1E8P8-F1
#
_entry.id   AF-A0A7W1E8P8-F1
#
_cell.length_a   1.000
_cell.length_b   1.000
_cell.length_c   1.000
_cell.angle_alpha   90.00
_cell.angle_beta   90.00
_cell.angle_gamma   90.00
#
_symmetry.space_group_name_H-M   'P 1'
#
loop_
_entity.id
_entity.type
_entity.pdbx_description
1 polymer ?
#
loop_
_entity_poly.entity_id
_entity_poly.type
_entity_poly.pdbx_seq_one_letter_code
_entity_poly.pdbx_strand_id
1 'polypeptide(L)'
;MKVRYLAAIALFAAPLTGCGYNRIQTLDETATKAKQNIVVQLQRRADLVPNLVNTVKGYAAHEEAVFTQVAAARGALTGAVQSGDAAQMAVANSQL
;
A
#
# COMPACT_ATOMS: atom_id res chain seq x y z
N MET A 1 56.98 39.63 -12.27
CA MET A 1 56.73 38.18 -12.46
C MET A 1 55.87 37.56 -11.36
N LYS A 2 56.18 37.73 -10.06
CA LYS A 2 55.46 37.10 -8.94
C LYS A 2 53.94 37.31 -8.92
N VAL A 3 53.45 38.50 -9.27
CA VAL A 3 52.00 38.83 -9.33
C VAL A 3 51.26 38.05 -10.42
N ARG A 4 51.91 37.79 -11.56
CA ARG A 4 51.30 37.01 -12.66
C ARG A 4 51.17 35.53 -12.30
N TYR A 5 52.12 35.00 -11.52
CA TYR A 5 52.04 33.64 -10.97
C TYR A 5 50.93 33.50 -9.93
N LEU A 6 50.79 34.46 -9.02
CA LEU A 6 49.69 34.46 -8.03
C LEU A 6 48.31 34.54 -8.69
N ALA A 7 48.16 35.36 -9.73
CA ALA A 7 46.91 35.45 -10.50
C ALA A 7 46.58 34.14 -11.24
N ALA A 8 47.59 33.47 -11.80
CA ALA A 8 47.40 32.18 -12.47
C ALA A 8 46.99 31.06 -11.49
N ILE A 9 47.56 31.04 -10.28
CA ILE A 9 47.19 30.09 -9.22
C ILE A 9 45.75 30.32 -8.74
N ALA A 10 45.35 31.58 -8.56
CA ALA A 10 43.98 31.91 -8.17
C ALA A 10 42.94 31.50 -9.23
N LEU A 11 43.27 31.71 -10.51
CA LEU A 11 42.42 31.31 -11.64
C LEU A 11 42.25 29.78 -11.72
N PHE A 12 43.32 29.03 -11.43
CA PHE A 12 43.30 27.57 -11.45
C PHE A 12 42.64 26.95 -10.22
N ALA A 13 42.65 27.66 -9.08
CA ALA A 13 42.00 27.24 -7.83
C ALA A 13 40.47 27.49 -7.81
N ALA A 14 39.98 28.47 -8.56
CA ALA A 14 38.56 28.83 -8.61
C ALA A 14 37.58 27.69 -9.01
N PRO A 15 37.87 26.80 -9.98
CA PRO A 15 36.94 25.72 -10.32
C PRO A 15 36.90 24.57 -9.29
N LEU A 16 37.88 24.47 -8.38
CA LEU A 16 37.99 23.36 -7.42
C LEU A 16 36.98 23.45 -6.27
N THR A 17 36.40 24.63 -5.99
CA THR A 17 35.44 24.81 -4.89
C THR A 17 34.03 24.29 -5.19
N GLY A 18 33.72 23.97 -6.45
CA GLY A 18 32.40 23.47 -6.87
C GLY A 18 32.26 21.94 -6.89
N CYS A 19 33.37 21.20 -6.80
CA CYS A 19 33.38 19.75 -6.90
C CYS A 19 32.95 19.10 -5.57
N GLY A 20 31.66 18.77 -5.44
CA GLY A 20 31.13 17.97 -4.34
C GLY A 20 29.90 18.56 -3.66
N TYR A 21 29.89 19.88 -3.44
CA TYR A 21 28.74 20.56 -2.80
C TYR A 21 27.46 20.43 -3.65
N ASN A 22 27.56 20.69 -4.95
CA ASN A 22 26.45 20.52 -5.88
C ASN A 22 25.96 19.07 -5.95
N ARG A 23 26.88 18.10 -5.80
CA ARG A 23 26.51 16.67 -5.80
C ARG A 23 25.68 16.33 -4.57
N ILE A 24 26.09 16.78 -3.38
CA ILE A 24 25.37 16.54 -2.13
C ILE A 24 23.98 17.20 -2.19
N GLN A 25 23.89 18.46 -2.63
CA GLN A 25 22.59 19.14 -2.77
C GLN A 25 21.67 18.41 -3.76
N THR A 26 22.19 17.96 -4.91
CA THR A 26 21.37 17.24 -5.89
C THR A 26 20.82 15.91 -5.37
N LEU A 27 21.59 15.21 -4.53
CA LEU A 27 21.16 13.96 -3.90
C LEU A 27 20.09 14.22 -2.84
N ASP A 28 20.23 15.27 -2.04
CA ASP A 28 19.24 15.68 -1.04
C ASP A 28 17.90 16.07 -1.67
N GLU A 29 17.94 16.86 -2.74
CA GLU A 29 16.74 17.22 -3.53
C GLU A 29 16.07 15.98 -4.14
N THR A 30 16.86 15.00 -4.59
CA THR A 30 16.33 13.76 -5.15
C THR A 30 15.64 12.92 -4.08
N ALA A 31 16.25 12.79 -2.90
CA ALA A 31 15.65 12.08 -1.76
C ALA A 31 14.36 12.76 -1.29
N THR A 32 14.36 14.09 -1.22
CA THR A 32 13.18 14.88 -0.85
C THR A 32 12.04 14.68 -1.85
N LYS A 33 12.33 14.75 -3.16
CA LYS A 33 11.34 14.47 -4.21
C LYS A 33 10.75 13.05 -4.10
N ALA A 34 11.60 12.04 -3.89
CA ALA A 34 11.14 10.67 -3.72
C ALA A 34 10.20 10.54 -2.51
N LYS A 35 10.55 11.15 -1.38
CA LYS A 35 9.70 11.18 -0.18
C LYS A 35 8.35 11.84 -0.46
N GLN A 36 8.33 12.99 -1.13
CA GLN A 36 7.09 13.67 -1.47
C GLN A 36 6.20 12.85 -2.40
N ASN A 37 6.78 12.18 -3.40
CA ASN A 37 6.04 11.28 -4.26
C ASN A 37 5.39 10.13 -3.48
N ILE A 38 6.09 9.54 -2.51
CA ILE A 38 5.51 8.50 -1.64
C ILE A 38 4.32 9.04 -0.86
N VAL A 39 4.46 10.23 -0.26
CA VAL A 39 3.37 10.86 0.52
C VAL A 39 2.14 11.10 -0.36
N VAL A 40 2.31 11.62 -1.58
CA VAL A 40 1.20 11.83 -2.52
C VAL A 40 0.51 10.51 -2.89
N GLN A 41 1.26 9.45 -3.14
CA GLN A 41 0.69 8.14 -3.44
C GLN A 41 -0.07 7.55 -2.25
N LEU A 42 0.47 7.68 -1.04
CA LEU A 42 -0.20 7.23 0.19
C LEU A 42 -1.48 8.02 0.44
N GLN A 43 -1.47 9.33 0.23
CA GLN A 43 -2.67 10.17 0.35
C GLN A 43 -3.74 9.75 -0.64
N ARG A 44 -3.40 9.59 -1.92
CA ARG A 44 -4.35 9.13 -2.94
C ARG A 44 -4.94 7.75 -2.60
N ARG A 45 -4.14 6.84 -2.04
CA ARG A 45 -4.64 5.54 -1.56
C ARG A 45 -5.60 5.72 -0.38
N ALA A 46 -5.26 6.55 0.59
CA ALA A 46 -6.11 6.84 1.74
C ALA A 46 -7.45 7.45 1.31
N ASP A 47 -7.45 8.35 0.32
CA ASP A 47 -8.66 8.99 -0.20
C ASP A 47 -9.55 8.02 -1.02
N LEU A 48 -8.94 7.06 -1.74
CA LEU A 48 -9.67 6.12 -2.59
C LEU A 48 -10.19 4.88 -1.84
N VAL A 49 -9.54 4.47 -0.75
CA VAL A 49 -9.92 3.27 0.03
C VAL A 49 -11.39 3.32 0.49
N PRO A 50 -11.91 4.43 1.05
CA PRO A 50 -13.32 4.51 1.45
C PRO A 50 -14.29 4.28 0.27
N ASN A 51 -13.97 4.80 -0.91
CA ASN A 51 -14.80 4.61 -2.10
C ASN A 51 -14.84 3.13 -2.51
N LEU A 52 -13.70 2.44 -2.50
CA LEU A 52 -13.63 1.00 -2.77
C LEU A 52 -14.41 0.19 -1.74
N VAL A 53 -14.28 0.53 -0.45
CA VAL A 53 -15.01 -0.13 0.64
C VAL A 53 -16.52 0.06 0.47
N ASN A 54 -16.98 1.25 0.09
CA ASN A 54 -18.39 1.51 -0.15
C ASN A 54 -18.94 0.69 -1.32
N THR A 55 -18.19 0.57 -2.42
CA THR A 55 -18.58 -0.28 -3.56
C THR A 55 -18.67 -1.75 -3.14
N VAL A 56 -17.68 -2.28 -2.44
CA VAL A 56 -17.70 -3.67 -1.95
C VAL A 56 -18.84 -3.90 -0.97
N LYS A 57 -19.11 -2.96 -0.05
CA LYS A 57 -20.25 -3.03 0.87
C LYS A 57 -21.59 -3.04 0.14
N GLY A 58 -21.74 -2.24 -0.92
CA GLY A 58 -22.95 -2.25 -1.75
C GLY A 58 -23.20 -3.63 -2.38
N TYR A 59 -22.17 -4.24 -2.96
CA TYR A 59 -22.27 -5.62 -3.47
C TYR A 59 -22.49 -6.66 -2.36
N ALA A 60 -21.82 -6.52 -1.22
CA ALA A 60 -22.00 -7.41 -0.09
C ALA A 60 -23.43 -7.36 0.48
N ALA A 61 -24.10 -6.22 0.43
CA ALA A 61 -25.51 -6.09 0.83
C ALA A 61 -26.45 -6.87 -0.11
N HIS A 62 -26.15 -6.95 -1.40
CA HIS A 62 -26.90 -7.80 -2.33
C HIS A 62 -26.73 -9.30 -2.04
N GLU A 63 -25.57 -9.69 -1.51
CA GLU A 63 -25.22 -11.07 -1.17
C GLU A 63 -25.49 -11.43 0.31
N GLU A 64 -25.98 -10.50 1.13
CA GLU A 64 -26.19 -10.72 2.57
C GLU A 64 -27.16 -11.87 2.84
N ALA A 65 -28.24 -11.96 2.05
CA ALA A 65 -29.21 -13.05 2.13
C ALA A 65 -28.58 -14.41 1.76
N VAL A 66 -27.66 -14.45 0.80
CA VAL A 66 -26.95 -15.67 0.41
C VAL A 66 -25.95 -16.06 1.51
N PHE A 67 -25.18 -15.10 2.03
CA PHE A 67 -24.23 -15.35 3.12
C PHE A 67 -24.92 -15.85 4.39
N THR A 68 -26.06 -15.28 4.76
CA THR A 68 -26.85 -15.73 5.93
C THR A 68 -27.40 -17.14 5.72
N GLN A 69 -27.93 -17.46 4.55
CA GLN A 69 -28.41 -18.82 4.23
C GLN A 69 -27.28 -19.85 4.27
N VAL A 70 -26.14 -19.55 3.65
CA VAL A 70 -24.97 -20.44 3.68
C VAL A 70 -24.40 -20.59 5.09
N ALA A 71 -24.38 -19.51 5.89
CA ALA A 71 -23.95 -19.56 7.28
C ALA A 71 -24.90 -20.41 8.13
N ALA A 72 -26.21 -20.29 7.94
CA ALA A 72 -27.22 -21.10 8.62
C ALA A 72 -27.11 -22.58 8.23
N ALA A 73 -26.99 -22.88 6.92
CA ALA A 73 -26.79 -24.24 6.43
C ALA A 73 -25.49 -24.86 6.97
N ARG A 74 -24.39 -24.09 7.01
CA ARG A 74 -23.14 -24.52 7.64
C ARG A 74 -23.30 -24.79 9.14
N GLY A 75 -24.02 -23.93 9.86
CA GLY A 75 -24.31 -24.10 11.29
C GLY A 75 -25.16 -25.35 11.58
N ALA A 76 -26.17 -25.60 10.74
CA ALA A 76 -26.98 -26.81 10.83
C ALA A 76 -26.14 -28.08 10.58
N LEU A 77 -25.25 -28.04 9.58
CA LEU A 77 -24.35 -29.15 9.29
C LEU A 77 -23.35 -29.40 10.42
N THR A 78 -22.72 -28.36 10.98
CA THR A 78 -21.78 -28.53 12.10
C THR A 78 -22.48 -29.07 13.34
N GLY A 79 -23.71 -28.63 13.62
CA GLY A 79 -24.54 -29.18 14.70
C GLY A 79 -24.87 -30.66 14.49
N ALA A 80 -25.26 -31.05 13.28
CA ALA A 80 -25.55 -32.45 12.94
C ALA A 80 -24.30 -33.35 12.98
N VAL A 81 -23.13 -32.83 12.62
CA VAL A 81 -21.86 -33.57 12.77
C VAL A 81 -21.53 -33.80 14.24
N GLN A 82 -21.84 -32.86 15.12
CA GLN A 82 -21.61 -33.00 16.57
C GLN A 82 -22.58 -33.95 17.24
N SER A 83 -23.81 -34.12 16.70
CA SER A 83 -24.79 -35.07 17.26
C SER A 83 -24.44 -36.54 17.00
N GLY A 84 -23.56 -36.82 16.04
CA GLY A 84 -23.12 -38.18 15.69
C GLY A 84 -24.18 -39.02 14.98
N ASP A 85 -25.33 -38.43 14.61
CA ASP A 85 -26.42 -39.10 13.93
C ASP A 85 -26.30 -38.93 12.40
N ALA A 86 -25.99 -40.03 11.72
CA ALA A 86 -25.81 -40.07 10.27
C ALA A 86 -27.06 -39.65 9.49
N ALA A 87 -28.26 -39.86 10.04
CA ALA A 87 -29.51 -39.42 9.39
C ALA A 87 -29.65 -37.89 9.44
N GLN A 88 -29.32 -37.27 10.57
CA GLN A 88 -29.33 -35.81 10.73
C GLN A 88 -28.27 -35.14 9.85
N MET A 89 -27.10 -35.76 9.70
CA MET A 89 -26.05 -35.29 8.79
C MET A 89 -26.49 -35.32 7.32
N ALA A 90 -27.21 -36.36 6.89
CA ALA A 90 -27.72 -36.45 5.52
C ALA A 90 -28.76 -35.37 5.21
N VAL A 91 -29.66 -35.09 6.16
CA VAL A 91 -30.68 -34.04 6.03
C VAL A 91 -30.03 -32.65 5.99
N ALA A 92 -29.10 -32.35 6.89
CA ALA A 92 -28.37 -31.08 6.89
C ALA A 92 -27.55 -30.87 5.61
N ASN A 93 -27.01 -31.95 5.02
CA ASN A 93 -26.27 -31.88 3.75
C ASN A 93 -27.17 -31.64 2.52
N SER A 94 -28.43 -32.07 2.56
CA SER A 94 -29.40 -31.78 1.49
C SER A 94 -29.91 -30.32 1.47
N GLN A 95 -29.59 -29.55 2.50
CA GLN A 95 -29.95 -28.13 2.63
C GLN A 95 -28.83 -27.17 2.23
N LEU A 96 -27.68 -27.71 1.80
CA LEU A 96 -26.61 -26.97 1.11
C LEU A 96 -26.87 -26.93 -0.40
#